data_AF-A0A958VRN4-F1
#
_entry.id   AF-A0A958VRN4-F1
#
_cell.length_a   1.000
_cell.length_b   1.000
_cell.length_c   1.000
_cell.angle_alpha   90.00
_cell.angle_beta   90.00
_cell.angle_gamma   90.00
#
_symmetry.space_group_name_H-M   'P 1'
#
loop_
_entity.id
_entity.type
_entity.pdbx_description
1 polymer ?
#
loop_
_entity_poly.entity_id
_entity_poly.type
_entity_poly.pdbx_seq_one_letter_code
_entity_poly.pdbx_strand_id
1 'polypeptide(L)' 'MTYVNGMVAAVPIANKEKYIEFANATAAVFKEYGALALVDCWGMEVPDGELTSFPKAVLKAEDETIVFSWVTWPSK' A
#
# COMPACT_ATOMS: atom_id res chain seq x y z
N MET A 1 -13.32 -11.66 14.67
CA MET A 1 -12.67 -10.37 14.99
C MET A 1 -11.96 -9.95 13.72
N THR A 2 -12.19 -8.74 13.23
CA THR A 2 -11.59 -8.28 11.96
C THR A 2 -10.07 -8.39 12.03
N TYR A 3 -9.46 -9.04 11.05
CA TYR A 3 -8.01 -9.17 10.90
C TYR A 3 -7.52 -8.27 9.77
N VAL A 4 -6.32 -7.71 9.91
CA VAL A 4 -5.76 -6.75 8.96
C VAL A 4 -4.36 -7.17 8.56
N ASN A 5 -4.11 -7.25 7.25
CA ASN A 5 -2.75 -7.23 6.71
C ASN A 5 -2.46 -5.80 6.26
N GLY A 6 -1.46 -5.16 6.87
CA GLY A 6 -1.01 -3.82 6.51
C GLY A 6 0.30 -3.87 5.75
N MET A 7 0.44 -3.03 4.74
CA MET A 7 1.63 -2.96 3.90
C MET A 7 2.02 -1.49 3.68
N VAL A 8 3.33 -1.26 3.62
CA VAL A 8 3.93 0.00 3.19
C VAL A 8 4.89 -0.35 2.06
N ALA A 9 4.80 0.35 0.94
CA ALA A 9 5.67 0.15 -0.21
C ALA A 9 6.24 1.48 -0.71
N ALA A 10 7.47 1.45 -1.22
CA ALA A 10 7.96 2.48 -2.11
C ALA A 10 7.60 2.08 -3.55
N VAL A 11 7.03 3.01 -4.31
CA VAL A 11 6.59 2.76 -5.69
C VAL A 11 7.13 3.88 -6.59
N PRO A 12 7.81 3.55 -7.70
CA PRO A 12 8.26 4.54 -8.67
C PRO A 12 7.10 5.42 -9.12
N ILE A 13 7.28 6.74 -9.05
CA ILE A 13 6.22 7.72 -9.36
C ILE A 13 5.72 7.54 -10.80
N ALA A 14 6.63 7.20 -11.72
CA ALA A 14 6.33 6.93 -13.12
C ALA A 14 5.46 5.68 -13.37
N ASN A 15 5.25 4.84 -12.35
CA ASN A 15 4.47 3.61 -12.44
C ASN A 15 3.10 3.71 -11.74
N LYS A 16 2.59 4.91 -11.45
CA LYS A 16 1.31 5.09 -10.75
C LYS A 16 0.16 4.34 -11.41
N GLU A 17 0.00 4.45 -12.72
CA GLU A 17 -1.08 3.82 -13.48
C GLU A 17 -0.93 2.29 -13.46
N LYS A 18 0.30 1.78 -13.63
CA LYS A 18 0.59 0.33 -13.52
C LYS A 18 0.29 -0.21 -12.12
N TYR A 19 0.57 0.58 -11.10
CA TYR A 19 0.25 0.22 -9.72
C TYR A 19 -1.26 0.15 -9.50
N ILE A 20 -2.03 1.09 -10.04
CA ILE A 20 -3.50 1.07 -9.97
C ILE A 20 -4.07 -0.17 -10.70
N GLU A 21 -3.55 -0.51 -11.87
CA GLU A 21 -3.93 -1.73 -12.59
C GLU A 21 -3.65 -2.99 -11.76
N PHE A 22 -2.45 -3.08 -11.18
CA PHE A 22 -2.07 -4.17 -10.29
C PHE A 22 -2.97 -4.25 -9.05
N ALA A 23 -3.26 -3.12 -8.40
CA ALA A 23 -4.11 -3.05 -7.21
C ALA A 23 -5.54 -3.51 -7.51
N ASN A 24 -6.11 -3.10 -8.65
CA ASN A 24 -7.44 -3.53 -9.09
C ASN A 24 -7.51 -5.03 -9.38
N ALA A 25 -6.52 -5.58 -10.09
CA ALA A 25 -6.43 -7.02 -10.36
C ALA A 25 -6.29 -7.83 -9.06
N THR A 26 -5.43 -7.35 -8.15
CA THR A 26 -5.22 -7.97 -6.84
C THR A 26 -6.48 -7.93 -6.00
N ALA A 27 -7.20 -6.80 -5.99
CA ALA A 27 -8.45 -6.66 -5.25
C ALA A 27 -9.50 -7.67 -5.71
N ALA A 28 -9.66 -7.89 -7.02
CA ALA A 28 -10.59 -8.90 -7.53
C ALA A 28 -10.27 -10.31 -6.99
N VAL A 29 -8.99 -10.70 -7.03
CA VAL A 29 -8.54 -12.01 -6.53
C VAL A 29 -8.74 -12.13 -5.02
N PHE A 30 -8.31 -11.14 -4.23
CA PHE A 30 -8.43 -11.20 -2.78
C PHE A 30 -9.90 -11.25 -2.31
N LYS A 31 -10.79 -10.56 -3.01
CA LYS A 31 -12.23 -10.61 -2.75
C LYS A 31 -12.81 -12.01 -3.00
N GLU A 32 -12.34 -12.73 -4.02
CA GLU A 32 -12.72 -14.13 -4.27
C GLU A 32 -12.32 -15.04 -3.10
N TYR A 33 -11.19 -14.75 -2.44
CA TYR A 33 -10.71 -15.49 -1.27
C TYR A 33 -11.24 -14.99 0.07
N GLY A 34 -12.24 -14.10 0.09
CA GLY A 34 -12.94 -13.69 1.30
C GLY A 34 -12.40 -12.43 1.97
N ALA A 35 -11.57 -11.63 1.29
CA ALA A 35 -11.24 -10.30 1.77
C ALA A 35 -12.50 -9.41 1.87
N LEU A 36 -12.62 -8.64 2.95
CA LEU A 36 -13.73 -7.73 3.19
C LEU A 36 -13.51 -6.38 2.50
N ALA A 37 -12.28 -5.88 2.44
CA ALA A 37 -11.90 -4.67 1.71
C ALA A 37 -10.39 -4.67 1.44
N LEU A 38 -10.00 -3.95 0.39
CA LEU A 38 -8.63 -3.58 0.10
C LEU A 38 -8.61 -2.06 -0.07
N VAL A 39 -7.60 -1.41 0.49
CA VAL A 39 -7.42 0.04 0.39
C VAL A 39 -5.95 0.31 0.10
N ASP A 40 -5.69 1.11 -0.94
CA ASP A 40 -4.37 1.58 -1.32
C ASP A 40 -4.37 3.11 -1.37
N CYS A 41 -3.48 3.73 -0.61
CA CYS A 41 -3.36 5.17 -0.48
C CYS A 41 -2.04 5.66 -1.08
N TRP A 42 -2.11 6.38 -2.19
CA TRP A 42 -0.96 6.98 -2.85
C TRP A 42 -0.44 8.20 -2.07
N GLY A 43 0.86 8.24 -1.81
CA GLY A 43 1.51 9.32 -1.07
C GLY A 43 1.36 10.66 -1.76
N MET A 44 0.83 11.64 -1.02
CA MET A 44 0.68 13.04 -1.43
C MET A 44 1.62 13.93 -0.61
N GLU A 45 1.39 13.98 0.72
CA GLU A 45 2.19 14.75 1.66
C GLU A 45 2.74 13.82 2.75
N VAL A 46 3.90 13.21 2.47
CA VAL A 46 4.55 12.27 3.39
C VAL A 46 5.87 12.88 3.85
N PRO A 47 5.93 13.46 5.06
CA PRO A 47 7.13 14.15 5.53
C PRO A 47 8.27 13.17 5.83
N ASP A 48 9.49 13.64 5.61
CA ASP A 48 10.67 12.99 6.16
C ASP A 48 10.82 13.28 7.66
N GLY A 49 11.51 12.37 8.35
CA GLY A 49 11.75 12.46 9.79
C GLY A 49 13.21 12.16 10.11
N GLU A 50 13.71 12.68 11.23
CA GLU A 50 15.12 12.52 11.63
C GLU A 50 15.43 11.10 12.10
N LEU A 51 14.57 10.51 12.93
CA LEU A 51 14.76 9.15 13.47
C LEU A 51 13.99 8.10 12.67
N THR A 52 12.70 8.33 12.42
CA THR A 52 11.82 7.42 11.69
C THR A 52 10.88 8.19 10.76
N SER A 53 10.52 7.57 9.64
CA SER A 53 9.53 8.08 8.68
C SER A 53 9.06 6.92 7.79
N PHE A 54 7.94 7.08 7.07
CA PHE A 54 7.54 6.10 6.04
C PHE A 54 8.62 5.92 4.96
N PRO A 55 9.19 7.00 4.37
CA PRO A 55 10.35 6.88 3.47
C PRO A 55 11.49 6.03 4.03
N LYS A 56 11.85 6.23 5.30
CA LYS A 56 12.90 5.45 5.97
C LYS A 56 12.51 4.00 6.21
N ALA A 57 11.23 3.71 6.48
CA ALA A 57 10.75 2.36 6.76
C ALA A 57 10.85 1.42 5.55
N VAL A 58 10.77 1.97 4.33
CA VAL A 58 10.84 1.21 3.07
C VAL A 58 12.04 1.57 2.19
N LEU A 59 12.99 2.34 2.72
CA LEU A 59 14.19 2.81 2.00
C LEU A 59 13.83 3.47 0.65
N LYS A 60 12.81 4.32 0.64
CA LYS A 60 12.28 5.01 -0.54
C LYS A 60 13.38 5.77 -1.30
N ALA A 61 13.56 5.50 -2.59
CA ALA A 61 14.43 6.29 -3.47
C ALA A 61 13.79 7.64 -3.84
N GLU A 62 14.56 8.59 -4.35
CA GLU A 62 14.07 9.96 -4.67
C GLU A 62 12.90 9.96 -5.67
N ASP A 63 12.92 9.05 -6.64
CA ASP A 63 11.92 8.90 -7.71
C ASP A 63 10.73 8.01 -7.36
N GLU A 64 10.64 7.58 -6.10
CA GLU A 64 9.53 6.79 -5.57
C GLU A 64 8.63 7.64 -4.66
N THR A 65 7.39 7.21 -4.49
CA THR A 65 6.49 7.67 -3.43
C THR A 65 6.10 6.50 -2.53
N ILE A 66 5.45 6.82 -1.41
CA ILE A 66 4.90 5.81 -0.52
C ILE A 66 3.51 5.38 -0.98
N VAL A 67 3.24 4.08 -0.90
CA VAL A 67 1.87 3.57 -0.83
C VAL A 67 1.66 2.92 0.53
N PHE A 68 0.66 3.41 1.25
CA PHE A 68 0.16 2.78 2.46
C PHE A 68 -1.12 2.03 2.14
N SER A 69 -1.17 0.74 2.47
CA SER A 69 -2.28 -0.12 2.08
C SER A 69 -2.64 -1.12 3.15
N TRP A 70 -3.87 -1.62 3.09
CA TRP A 70 -4.30 -2.71 3.95
C TRP A 70 -5.42 -3.55 3.32
N VAL A 71 -5.47 -4.81 3.73
CA VAL A 71 -6.57 -5.75 3.45
C VAL A 71 -7.24 -6.12 4.75
N THR A 72 -8.57 -6.07 4.78
CA THR A 72 -9.37 -6.52 5.92
C THR A 72 -9.98 -7.90 5.66
N TRP A 73 -9.98 -8.75 6.68
CA TRP A 73 -10.45 -10.14 6.63
C TRP A 73 -11.40 -10.43 7.79
N PRO A 74 -12.29 -11.43 7.65
CA PRO A 74 -13.21 -11.83 8.73
C PRO A 74 -12.49 -12.43 9.95
N SER A 75 -11.32 -13.04 9.74
CA SER A 75 -10.44 -13.64 10.76
C SER A 75 -9.00 -13.73 10.28
N LYS A 76 -8.08 -14.10 11.18
CA LYS A 76 -6.70 -14.48 10.84
C LYS A 76 -6.65 -15.80 10.08
#